data_AF-A0A538D709-F1
#
_entry.id   AF-A0A538D709-F1
#
_cell.length_a   1.000
_cell.length_b   1.000
_cell.length_c   1.000
_cell.angle_alpha   90.00
_cell.angle_beta   90.00
_cell.angle_gamma   90.00
#
_symmetry.space_group_name_H-M   'P 1'
#
loop_
_entity.id
_entity.type
_entity.pdbx_description
1 polymer ?
#
loop_
_entity_poly.entity_id
_entity_poly.type
_entity_poly.pdbx_seq_one_letter_code
_entity_poly.pdbx_strand_id
1 'polypeptide(L)'
;ELDRQYDERRRRSTTETRIRSALRPGSPAIVFQPIVNVRTSAVIGAEALARFPDASGPERWFADAASVGLGLELELAAITAALGQLHRIPDGVYLSVNASP
;
A
#
# COMPACT_ATOMS: atom_id res chain seq x y z
N GLU A 1 4.16 11.57 -34.30
CA GLU A 1 5.10 11.58 -33.14
C GLU A 1 4.62 12.48 -32.01
N LEU A 2 4.20 13.72 -32.30
CA LEU A 2 3.62 14.64 -31.31
C LEU A 2 2.43 14.04 -30.53
N ASP A 3 1.46 13.42 -31.20
CA ASP A 3 0.28 12.83 -30.53
C ASP A 3 0.63 11.76 -29.50
N ARG A 4 1.63 10.90 -29.80
CA ARG A 4 2.11 9.88 -28.85
C ARG A 4 2.74 10.50 -27.61
N GLN A 5 3.53 11.57 -27.80
CA GLN A 5 4.18 12.29 -26.71
C GLN A 5 3.15 13.01 -25.82
N TYR A 6 2.08 13.54 -26.41
CA TYR A 6 0.96 14.12 -25.66
C TYR A 6 0.21 13.05 -24.86
N ASP A 7 -0.10 11.90 -25.46
CA ASP A 7 -0.78 10.79 -24.80
C ASP A 7 0.02 10.24 -23.61
N GLU A 8 1.33 10.08 -23.76
CA GLU A 8 2.23 9.65 -22.69
C GLU A 8 2.27 10.65 -21.53
N ARG A 9 2.39 11.95 -21.83
CA ARG A 9 2.35 13.01 -20.81
C ARG A 9 1.01 13.02 -20.07
N ARG A 10 -0.10 12.87 -20.81
CA ARG A 10 -1.44 12.79 -20.23
C ARG A 10 -1.59 11.58 -19.33
N ARG A 11 -1.16 10.40 -19.77
CA ARG A 11 -1.19 9.16 -18.96
C ARG A 11 -0.37 9.31 -17.69
N ARG A 12 0.87 9.82 -17.79
CA ARG A 12 1.74 10.05 -16.64
C ARG A 12 1.11 11.02 -15.64
N SER A 13 0.55 12.14 -16.11
CA SER A 13 -0.12 13.13 -15.26
C SER A 13 -1.36 12.57 -14.56
N THR A 14 -2.17 11.76 -15.26
CA THR A 14 -3.33 11.07 -14.67
C THR A 14 -2.88 10.06 -13.61
N THR A 15 -1.85 9.27 -13.88
CA THR A 15 -1.29 8.32 -12.92
C THR A 15 -0.76 9.04 -11.68
N GLU A 16 0.03 10.10 -11.85
CA GLU A 16 0.56 10.90 -10.74
C GLU A 16 -0.55 11.48 -9.87
N THR A 17 -1.58 12.06 -10.50
CA THR A 17 -2.76 12.62 -9.80
C THR A 17 -3.46 11.54 -8.96
N ARG A 18 -3.62 10.34 -9.53
CA ARG A 18 -4.23 9.20 -8.83
C ARG A 18 -3.37 8.76 -7.64
N ILE A 19 -2.06 8.62 -7.80
CA ILE A 19 -1.14 8.23 -6.70
C ILE A 19 -1.15 9.28 -5.59
N ARG A 20 -1.06 10.57 -5.92
CA ARG A 20 -1.17 11.65 -4.92
C ARG A 20 -2.48 11.61 -4.14
N SER A 21 -3.56 11.10 -4.73
CA SER A 21 -4.83 10.95 -4.01
C SER A 21 -4.76 9.88 -2.92
N ALA A 22 -3.98 8.81 -3.13
CA ALA A 22 -3.74 7.75 -2.16
C ALA A 22 -2.73 8.13 -1.06
N LEU A 23 -2.03 9.27 -1.19
CA LEU A 23 -1.16 9.83 -0.14
C LEU A 23 -1.91 10.70 0.86
N ARG A 24 -3.21 10.95 0.66
CA ARG A 24 -4.01 11.75 1.58
C ARG A 24 -4.24 10.98 2.89
N PRO A 25 -4.40 11.69 4.03
CA PRO A 25 -4.73 11.05 5.31
C PRO A 25 -5.92 10.10 5.19
N GLY A 26 -5.82 8.91 5.80
CA GLY A 26 -6.84 7.86 5.70
C GLY A 26 -6.73 6.95 4.47
N SER A 27 -5.72 7.16 3.61
CA SER A 27 -5.37 6.27 2.51
C SER A 27 -3.87 5.93 2.55
N PRO A 28 -3.45 4.69 2.24
CA PRO A 28 -4.30 3.51 2.01
C PRO A 28 -5.00 3.03 3.29
N ALA A 29 -6.11 2.30 3.11
CA ALA A 29 -6.70 1.54 4.21
C ALA A 29 -5.85 0.31 4.51
N ILE A 30 -5.85 -0.14 5.76
CA ILE A 30 -5.10 -1.32 6.19
C ILE A 30 -6.06 -2.43 6.58
N VAL A 31 -5.85 -3.61 5.99
CA VAL A 31 -6.49 -4.85 6.41
C VAL A 31 -5.43 -5.80 6.97
N PHE A 32 -5.88 -6.76 7.78
CA PHE A 32 -4.99 -7.70 8.46
C PHE A 32 -5.25 -9.11 7.98
N GLN A 33 -4.18 -9.82 7.62
CA GLN A 33 -4.21 -11.25 7.40
C GLN A 33 -3.58 -11.96 8.60
N PRO A 34 -4.30 -12.84 9.32
CA PRO A 34 -3.74 -13.55 10.47
C PRO A 34 -2.60 -14.49 10.07
N ILE A 35 -1.53 -14.47 10.86
CA ILE A 35 -0.43 -15.44 10.81
C ILE A 35 -0.63 -16.40 11.98
N VAL A 36 -0.77 -17.69 11.67
CA VAL A 36 -1.14 -18.73 12.64
C VAL A 36 0.00 -19.71 12.91
N ASN A 37 0.11 -20.15 14.16
CA ASN A 37 0.95 -21.28 14.52
C ASN A 37 0.27 -22.58 14.08
N VAL A 38 0.89 -23.32 13.16
CA VAL A 38 0.28 -24.51 12.53
C VAL A 38 -0.01 -25.66 13.52
N ARG A 39 0.74 -25.75 14.63
CA ARG A 39 0.54 -26.81 15.65
C ARG A 39 -0.64 -26.52 16.58
N THR A 40 -0.79 -25.25 16.97
CA THR A 40 -1.74 -24.82 18.01
C THR A 40 -2.96 -24.10 17.46
N SER A 41 -2.94 -23.73 16.18
CA SER A 41 -3.91 -22.86 15.52
C SER A 41 -4.06 -21.46 16.16
N ALA A 42 -3.16 -21.09 17.08
CA ALA A 42 -3.16 -19.77 17.70
C ALA A 42 -2.68 -18.71 16.69
N VAL A 43 -3.32 -17.54 16.70
CA VAL A 43 -2.82 -16.36 15.97
C VAL A 43 -1.59 -15.83 16.70
N ILE A 44 -0.47 -15.74 15.99
CA ILE A 44 0.82 -15.27 16.55
C ILE A 44 1.28 -13.95 15.93
N GLY A 45 0.71 -13.59 14.77
CA GLY A 45 0.99 -12.34 14.09
C GLY A 45 -0.16 -11.91 13.20
N ALA A 46 -0.05 -10.69 12.68
CA ALA A 46 -0.93 -10.17 11.64
C ALA A 46 -0.08 -9.48 10.56
N GLU A 47 -0.31 -9.81 9.30
CA GLU A 47 0.27 -9.07 8.19
C GLU A 47 -0.61 -7.88 7.82
N ALA A 48 -0.05 -6.67 7.86
CA ALA A 48 -0.72 -5.47 7.37
C ALA A 48 -0.64 -5.39 5.85
N LEU A 49 -1.80 -5.37 5.20
CA LEU A 49 -1.92 -5.28 3.76
C LEU A 49 -2.65 -4.00 3.36
N ALA A 50 -2.00 -3.20 2.51
CA ALA A 50 -2.60 -1.99 1.97
C ALA A 50 -3.79 -2.30 1.05
N ARG A 51 -4.85 -1.50 1.16
CA ARG A 51 -6.00 -1.48 0.27
C ARG A 51 -6.19 -0.06 -0.24
N PHE A 52 -6.24 0.05 -1.57
CA PHE A 52 -6.39 1.30 -2.28
C PHE A 52 -7.84 1.47 -2.77
N PRO A 53 -8.25 2.67 -3.19
CA PRO A 53 -9.65 2.97 -3.51
C PRO A 53 -10.26 2.18 -4.68
N ASP A 54 -9.46 1.56 -5.55
CA ASP A 54 -9.92 0.79 -6.70
C ASP A 54 -9.52 -0.70 -6.63
N ALA A 55 -10.10 -1.51 -7.52
CA ALA A 55 -9.86 -2.95 -7.56
C ALA A 55 -8.56 -3.35 -8.28
N SER A 56 -7.66 -2.41 -8.61
CA SER A 56 -6.43 -2.71 -9.37
C SER A 56 -5.42 -3.56 -8.59
N GLY A 57 -5.63 -3.75 -7.29
CA GLY A 57 -4.74 -4.48 -6.39
C GLY A 57 -3.51 -3.67 -5.98
N PRO A 58 -2.91 -3.96 -4.82
CA PRO A 58 -1.79 -3.17 -4.28
C PRO A 58 -0.56 -3.15 -5.19
N GLU A 59 -0.23 -4.28 -5.83
CA GLU A 59 0.91 -4.40 -6.75
C GLU A 59 0.88 -3.35 -7.87
N ARG A 60 -0.30 -3.15 -8.47
CA ARG A 60 -0.48 -2.16 -9.54
C ARG A 60 -0.30 -0.73 -9.04
N TRP A 61 -0.77 -0.43 -7.83
CA TRP A 61 -0.59 0.88 -7.22
C TRP A 61 0.88 1.21 -6.95
N PHE A 62 1.64 0.25 -6.40
CA PHE A 62 3.06 0.44 -6.17
C PHE A 62 3.86 0.54 -7.48
N ALA A 63 3.54 -0.27 -8.49
CA ALA A 63 4.17 -0.17 -9.81
C ALA A 63 3.88 1.18 -10.49
N ASP A 64 2.62 1.63 -10.44
CA ASP A 64 2.23 2.91 -11.01
C ASP A 64 2.88 4.08 -10.26
N ALA A 65 3.02 4.00 -8.94
CA ALA A 65 3.76 4.98 -8.13
C ALA A 65 5.24 5.04 -8.49
N ALA A 66 5.90 3.89 -8.63
CA ALA A 66 7.29 3.83 -9.10
C ALA A 66 7.44 4.47 -10.50
N SER A 67 6.50 4.22 -11.42
CA SER A 67 6.52 4.76 -12.78
C SER A 67 6.44 6.30 -12.85
N VAL A 68 5.91 6.95 -11.82
CA VAL A 68 5.77 8.41 -11.73
C VAL A 68 6.72 9.04 -10.71
N GLY A 69 7.58 8.26 -10.06
CA GLY A 69 8.55 8.74 -9.07
C GLY A 69 7.96 9.02 -7.68
N LEU A 70 6.85 8.36 -7.34
CA LEU A 70 6.17 8.46 -6.04
C LEU A 70 6.16 7.13 -5.26
N GLY A 71 7.05 6.20 -5.63
CA GLY A 71 7.08 4.85 -5.06
C GLY A 71 7.37 4.85 -3.55
N LEU A 72 8.44 5.55 -3.15
CA LEU A 72 8.87 5.64 -1.75
C LEU A 72 7.81 6.32 -0.88
N GLU A 73 7.20 7.39 -1.39
CA GLU A 73 6.15 8.12 -0.67
C GLU A 73 4.93 7.24 -0.43
N LEU A 74 4.53 6.44 -1.43
CA LEU A 74 3.39 5.53 -1.27
C LEU A 74 3.70 4.39 -0.30
N GLU A 75 4.92 3.86 -0.34
CA GLU A 75 5.39 2.83 0.59
C GLU A 75 5.42 3.34 2.04
N LEU A 76 6.02 4.51 2.27
CA LEU A 76 6.03 5.14 3.59
C LEU A 76 4.61 5.47 4.08
N ALA A 77 3.71 5.89 3.20
CA ALA A 77 2.30 6.10 3.55
C ALA A 77 1.63 4.80 4.00
N ALA A 78 1.88 3.68 3.30
CA ALA A 78 1.35 2.38 3.67
C ALA A 78 1.91 1.87 5.01
N ILE A 79 3.22 2.00 5.24
CA ILE A 79 3.86 1.61 6.51
C ILE A 79 3.35 2.49 7.66
N THR A 80 3.26 3.80 7.46
CA THR A 80 2.74 4.73 8.47
C THR A 80 1.30 4.41 8.81
N ALA A 81 0.47 4.14 7.81
CA ALA A 81 -0.91 3.72 8.02
C ALA A 81 -0.99 2.40 8.81
N ALA A 82 -0.13 1.42 8.51
CA ALA A 82 -0.06 0.15 9.23
C ALA A 82 0.34 0.34 10.71
N LEU A 83 1.40 1.11 10.97
CA LEU A 83 1.85 1.43 12.32
C LEU A 83 0.80 2.19 13.13
N GLY A 84 0.03 3.08 12.48
CA GLY A 84 -1.09 3.77 13.09
C GLY A 84 -2.20 2.84 13.60
N GLN A 85 -2.26 1.60 13.15
CA GLN A 85 -3.22 0.58 13.59
C GLN A 85 -2.68 -0.33 14.70
N LEU A 86 -1.46 -0.12 15.21
CA LEU A 86 -0.83 -1.01 16.20
C LEU A 86 -1.69 -1.22 17.45
N HIS A 87 -2.45 -0.20 17.86
CA HIS A 87 -3.41 -0.24 18.97
C HIS A 87 -4.55 -1.27 18.80
N ARG A 88 -4.76 -1.81 17.60
CA ARG A 88 -5.77 -2.83 17.29
C ARG A 88 -5.21 -4.25 17.37
N ILE A 89 -3.90 -4.39 17.51
CA ILE A 89 -3.23 -5.69 17.55
C ILE A 89 -3.23 -6.18 19.01
N PRO A 90 -3.70 -7.41 19.28
CA PRO A 90 -3.70 -7.96 20.63
C PRO A 90 -2.30 -8.07 21.23
N ASP A 91 -2.21 -7.99 22.55
CA ASP A 91 -0.96 -8.22 23.27
C ASP A 91 -0.38 -9.61 22.95
N GLY A 92 0.94 -9.67 22.74
CA GLY A 92 1.64 -10.90 22.38
C GLY A 92 1.52 -11.33 20.91
N VAL A 93 0.80 -10.56 20.08
CA VAL A 93 0.72 -10.75 18.62
C VAL A 93 1.59 -9.69 17.93
N TYR A 94 2.48 -10.11 17.03
CA TYR A 94 3.30 -9.14 16.28
C TYR A 94 2.56 -8.61 15.04
N LEU A 95 2.92 -7.40 14.63
CA LEU A 95 2.50 -6.83 13.35
C LEU A 95 3.63 -6.97 12.32
N SER A 96 3.34 -7.55 11.16
CA SER A 96 4.26 -7.60 10.01
C SER A 96 3.90 -6.50 9.01
N VAL A 97 4.92 -5.85 8.45
CA VAL A 97 4.80 -4.86 7.38
C VAL A 97 5.70 -5.25 6.22
N ASN A 98 5.27 -4.94 4.99
CA ASN A 98 6.04 -5.20 3.78
C ASN A 98 6.84 -3.95 3.40
N ALA A 99 8.12 -4.13 3.09
CA ALA A 99 9.01 -3.08 2.60
C ALA A 99 9.79 -3.58 1.37
N SER A 100 10.01 -2.70 0.40
CA SER A 100 10.81 -3.01 -0.79
C SER A 100 12.32 -2.97 -0.48
N PRO A 101 13.16 -3.76 -1.18
CA PRO A 101 14.61 -3.81 -0.94
C PRO A 101 15.38 -2.52 -1.26
#